data_AF-K2G409-F1
#
_entry.id   AF-K2G409-F1
#
_cell.length_a   1.000
_cell.length_b   1.000
_cell.length_c   1.000
_cell.angle_alpha   90.00
_cell.angle_beta   90.00
_cell.angle_gamma   90.00
#
_symmetry.space_group_name_H-M   'P 1'
#
loop_
_entity.id
_entity.type
_entity.pdbx_description
1 polymer ?
#
loop_
_entity_poly.entity_id
_entity_poly.type
_entity_poly.pdbx_seq_one_letter_code
_entity_poly.pdbx_strand_id
1 'polypeptide(L)'
;MFEIPVWDLLSSYSGDSKELEFKWEIPDWFYGEFNFTKPLELKIKIIWLDNWVDVVIEKLSTAVRYWDVIKFINVENVDREFRSHFDPLNPDDIKYISKNGWTIDLKDIIKEEILIQCID
;
A
#
# COMPACT_ATOMS: atom_id res chain seq x y z
N MET A 1 5.66 -5.44 -8.36
CA MET A 1 4.18 -5.30 -8.40
C MET A 1 3.84 -4.56 -7.13
N PHE A 2 3.15 -3.41 -7.19
CA PHE A 2 2.93 -2.46 -6.07
C PHE A 2 4.05 -1.47 -5.71
N GLU A 3 5.15 -1.45 -6.47
CA GLU A 3 6.13 -0.37 -6.37
C GLU A 3 5.64 0.84 -7.16
N ILE A 4 5.50 1.98 -6.48
CA ILE A 4 4.99 3.21 -7.07
C ILE A 4 6.12 4.25 -7.06
N PRO A 5 6.52 4.77 -8.23
CA PRO A 5 7.47 5.87 -8.27
C PRO A 5 6.84 7.12 -7.67
N VAL A 6 7.57 7.82 -6.81
CA VAL A 6 7.17 9.07 -6.16
C VAL A 6 8.14 10.22 -6.47
N TRP A 7 9.18 10.00 -7.28
CA TRP A 7 10.19 11.02 -7.61
C TRP A 7 9.57 12.32 -8.13
N ASP A 8 8.52 12.21 -8.95
CA ASP A 8 7.76 13.30 -9.54
C ASP A 8 7.16 14.20 -8.45
N LEU A 9 6.56 13.56 -7.44
CA LEU A 9 5.95 14.23 -6.30
C LEU A 9 7.00 14.85 -5.37
N LEU A 10 8.10 14.13 -5.12
CA LEU A 10 9.21 14.61 -4.29
C LEU A 10 9.93 15.82 -4.90
N SER A 11 9.88 15.96 -6.23
CA SER A 11 10.47 17.09 -6.95
C SER A 11 9.52 18.30 -7.05
N SER A 12 8.28 18.15 -6.56
CA SER A 12 7.26 19.19 -6.55
C SER A 12 7.31 20.01 -5.25
N TYR A 13 6.27 20.80 -4.98
CA TYR A 13 6.11 21.56 -3.74
C TYR A 13 5.48 20.70 -2.63
N SER A 14 5.82 21.00 -1.38
CA SER A 14 5.19 20.35 -0.21
C SER A 14 3.68 20.61 -0.17
N GLY A 15 2.91 19.56 0.08
CA GLY A 15 1.45 19.55 -0.02
C GLY A 15 0.91 19.14 -1.39
N ASP A 16 1.77 18.93 -2.40
CA ASP A 16 1.33 18.34 -3.65
C ASP A 16 0.86 16.90 -3.43
N SER A 17 -0.10 16.47 -4.25
CA SER A 17 -0.68 15.13 -4.12
C SER A 17 -1.02 14.53 -5.46
N LYS A 18 -1.00 13.20 -5.53
CA LYS A 18 -1.45 12.44 -6.69
C LYS A 18 -2.36 11.30 -6.28
N GLU A 19 -3.37 11.07 -7.08
CA GLU A 19 -4.29 9.94 -6.92
C GLU A 19 -3.98 8.90 -7.97
N LEU A 20 -3.98 7.64 -7.56
CA LEU A 20 -3.74 6.50 -8.42
C LEU A 20 -4.78 5.44 -8.14
N GLU A 21 -5.32 4.87 -9.21
CA GLU A 21 -6.27 3.77 -9.14
C GLU A 21 -5.74 2.59 -9.94
N PHE A 22 -5.82 1.42 -9.33
CA PHE A 22 -5.28 0.20 -9.87
C PHE A 22 -6.28 -0.93 -9.73
N LYS A 23 -6.27 -1.81 -10.73
CA LYS A 23 -7.01 -3.06 -10.72
C LYS A 23 -6.08 -4.17 -11.19
N TRP A 24 -5.73 -5.07 -10.29
CA TRP A 24 -4.77 -6.14 -10.58
C TRP A 24 -5.38 -7.52 -10.34
N GLU A 25 -5.10 -8.43 -11.27
CA GLU A 25 -5.28 -9.86 -11.01
C GLU A 25 -4.02 -10.38 -10.32
N ILE A 26 -4.17 -10.78 -9.06
CA ILE A 26 -3.06 -11.25 -8.24
C ILE A 26 -2.98 -12.76 -8.36
N PRO A 27 -1.85 -13.33 -8.83
CA PRO A 27 -1.68 -14.77 -8.88
C PRO A 27 -1.74 -15.38 -7.48
N ASP A 28 -2.35 -16.56 -7.37
CA ASP A 28 -2.53 -17.30 -6.11
C ASP A 28 -1.22 -17.55 -5.32
N TRP A 29 -0.09 -17.64 -6.01
CA TRP A 29 1.22 -17.85 -5.37
C TRP A 29 1.86 -16.56 -4.85
N PHE A 30 1.30 -15.38 -5.13
CA PHE A 30 1.96 -14.11 -4.82
C PHE A 30 1.90 -13.77 -3.33
N TYR A 31 0.74 -13.92 -2.70
CA TYR A 31 0.57 -13.85 -1.26
C TYR A 31 0.26 -15.26 -0.77
N GLY A 32 1.27 -15.99 -0.28
CA GLY A 32 1.16 -17.44 -0.02
C GLY A 32 0.06 -17.90 0.96
N GLU A 33 -0.62 -16.98 1.64
CA GLU A 33 -1.70 -17.23 2.59
C GLU A 33 -3.10 -17.02 1.98
N PHE A 34 -3.18 -16.41 0.79
CA PHE A 34 -4.41 -15.97 0.14
C PHE A 34 -4.52 -16.50 -1.27
N ASN A 35 -5.73 -16.90 -1.68
CA ASN A 35 -6.05 -17.09 -3.10
C ASN A 35 -7.04 -16.01 -3.52
N PHE A 36 -6.70 -15.20 -4.53
CA PHE A 36 -7.54 -14.08 -4.94
C PHE A 36 -8.64 -14.58 -5.86
N THR A 37 -9.88 -14.55 -5.37
CA THR A 37 -11.07 -14.96 -6.12
C THR A 37 -11.67 -13.83 -6.96
N LYS A 38 -11.29 -12.58 -6.66
CA LYS A 38 -11.59 -11.39 -7.46
C LYS A 38 -10.33 -10.54 -7.61
N PRO A 39 -10.23 -9.71 -8.66
CA PRO A 39 -9.16 -8.73 -8.79
C PRO A 39 -9.06 -7.84 -7.54
N LEU A 40 -7.85 -7.38 -7.23
CA LEU A 40 -7.59 -6.37 -6.23
C LEU A 40 -7.80 -4.99 -6.85
N GLU A 41 -8.80 -4.27 -6.36
CA GLU A 41 -9.04 -2.86 -6.67
C GLU A 41 -8.40 -2.02 -5.56
N LEU A 42 -7.48 -1.15 -5.93
CA LEU A 42 -6.78 -0.27 -5.01
C LEU A 42 -6.85 1.16 -5.52
N LYS A 43 -7.46 2.07 -4.75
CA LYS A 43 -7.40 3.51 -4.95
C LYS A 43 -6.60 4.12 -3.81
N ILE A 44 -5.57 4.88 -4.15
CA ILE A 44 -4.73 5.57 -3.19
C ILE A 44 -4.56 7.03 -3.55
N LYS A 45 -4.29 7.84 -2.53
CA LYS A 45 -3.80 9.20 -2.64
C LYS A 45 -2.45 9.30 -1.95
N ILE A 46 -1.48 9.85 -2.66
CA ILE A 46 -0.11 10.03 -2.19
C ILE A 46 0.12 11.53 -2.01
N ILE A 47 0.52 11.96 -0.82
CA ILE A 47 0.70 13.37 -0.44
C ILE A 47 2.15 13.57 -0.01
N TRP A 48 2.82 14.57 -0.59
CA TRP A 48 4.19 14.91 -0.18
C TRP A 48 4.17 15.89 0.98
N LEU A 49 4.87 15.54 2.07
CA LEU A 49 4.95 16.32 3.30
C LEU A 49 6.42 16.47 3.70
N ASP A 50 7.17 17.30 2.95
CA ASP A 50 8.58 17.75 3.11
C ASP A 50 9.67 16.70 3.42
N ASN A 51 9.47 15.84 4.42
CA ASN A 51 10.37 14.79 4.86
C ASN A 51 9.77 13.39 4.71
N TRP A 52 8.47 13.26 4.46
CA TRP A 52 7.81 11.99 4.24
C TRP A 52 6.70 12.10 3.21
N VAL A 53 6.29 10.93 2.72
CA VAL A 53 5.13 10.78 1.87
C VAL A 53 4.05 10.12 2.70
N ASP A 54 2.87 10.72 2.72
CA ASP A 54 1.68 10.11 3.30
C ASP A 54 0.88 9.42 2.20
N VAL A 55 0.42 8.20 2.47
CA VAL A 55 -0.33 7.38 1.53
C VAL A 55 -1.67 7.03 2.17
N VAL A 56 -2.72 7.61 1.61
CA VAL A 56 -4.10 7.33 2.00
C VAL A 56 -4.65 6.26 1.08
N ILE A 57 -4.95 5.08 1.61
CA ILE A 57 -5.72 4.06 0.93
C ILE A 57 -7.18 4.47 0.98
N GLU A 58 -7.64 5.13 -0.08
CA GLU A 58 -9.04 5.55 -0.22
C GLU A 58 -9.96 4.35 -0.41
N LYS A 59 -9.48 3.31 -1.10
CA LYS A 59 -10.21 2.06 -1.31
C LYS A 59 -9.25 0.89 -1.50
N LEU A 60 -9.46 -0.20 -0.78
CA LEU A 60 -8.88 -1.51 -1.06
C LEU A 60 -10.01 -2.53 -1.04
N SER A 61 -10.35 -3.07 -2.21
CA SER A 61 -11.45 -4.01 -2.37
C SER A 61 -11.04 -5.24 -3.15
N THR A 62 -11.36 -6.41 -2.61
CA THR A 62 -11.13 -7.70 -3.27
C THR A 62 -11.96 -8.80 -2.62
N ALA A 63 -11.84 -10.03 -3.11
CA ALA A 63 -12.32 -11.21 -2.43
C ALA A 63 -11.22 -12.26 -2.42
N VAL A 64 -10.82 -12.69 -1.23
CA VAL A 64 -9.77 -13.70 -1.03
C VAL A 64 -10.36 -14.94 -0.39
N ARG A 65 -9.86 -16.11 -0.78
CA ARG A 65 -10.02 -17.33 -0.01
C ARG A 65 -8.88 -17.41 1.00
N TYR A 66 -9.24 -17.36 2.27
CA TYR A 66 -8.35 -17.58 3.40
C TYR A 66 -8.79 -18.88 4.08
N TRP A 67 -7.90 -19.88 4.08
CA TRP A 67 -8.23 -21.28 4.34
C TRP A 67 -9.37 -21.77 3.42
N ASP A 68 -10.53 -22.13 3.99
CA ASP A 68 -11.69 -22.64 3.23
C ASP A 68 -12.87 -21.65 3.19
N VAL A 69 -12.65 -20.40 3.61
CA VAL A 69 -13.69 -19.36 3.64
C VAL A 69 -13.35 -18.25 2.65
N ILE A 70 -14.36 -17.80 1.90
CA ILE A 70 -14.26 -16.60 1.06
C ILE A 70 -14.54 -15.39 1.95
N LYS A 71 -13.56 -14.49 2.06
CA LYS A 71 -13.66 -13.21 2.73
C LYS A 71 -13.73 -12.10 1.69
N PHE A 72 -14.71 -11.21 1.84
CA PHE A 72 -14.82 -10.00 1.03
C PHE A 72 -14.12 -8.88 1.78
N ILE A 73 -13.11 -8.30 1.14
CA ILE A 73 -12.30 -7.24 1.72
C ILE A 73 -12.82 -5.92 1.16
N ASN A 74 -13.14 -4.99 2.06
CA ASN A 74 -13.39 -3.60 1.71
C ASN A 74 -12.84 -2.71 2.82
N VAL A 75 -11.74 -2.04 2.53
CA VAL A 75 -11.05 -1.13 3.45
C VAL A 75 -11.03 0.25 2.82
N GLU A 76 -11.31 1.27 3.61
CA GLU A 76 -11.40 2.66 3.16
C GLU A 76 -10.75 3.58 4.21
N ASN A 77 -10.10 4.65 3.74
CA ASN A 77 -9.47 5.69 4.57
C ASN A 77 -8.43 5.16 5.56
N VAL A 78 -7.46 4.38 5.06
CA VAL A 78 -6.30 3.94 5.86
C VAL A 78 -5.07 4.74 5.48
N ASP A 79 -4.46 5.40 6.46
CA ASP A 79 -3.25 6.20 6.29
C ASP A 79 -1.99 5.40 6.59
N ARG A 80 -0.94 5.64 5.79
CA ARG A 80 0.37 5.00 5.89
C ARG A 80 1.49 5.97 5.55
N GLU A 81 2.45 6.08 6.46
CA GLU A 81 3.59 6.99 6.32
C GLU A 81 4.82 6.30 5.73
N PHE A 82 5.45 6.97 4.76
CA PHE A 82 6.72 6.58 4.15
C PHE A 82 7.77 7.66 4.34
N ARG A 83 8.77 7.41 5.20
CA ARG A 83 9.82 8.40 5.45
C ARG A 83 10.95 8.34 4.43
N SER A 84 11.52 9.50 4.12
CA SER A 84 12.67 9.64 3.20
C SER A 84 14.00 9.18 3.81
N HIS A 85 14.11 9.16 5.14
CA HIS A 85 15.32 8.86 5.89
C HIS A 85 15.08 7.76 6.92
N PHE A 86 15.97 6.77 6.92
CA PHE A 86 16.03 5.75 7.96
C PHE A 86 16.53 6.38 9.27
N ASP A 87 15.77 6.18 10.35
CA ASP A 87 16.17 6.58 11.69
C ASP A 87 16.54 5.32 12.50
N PRO A 88 17.84 5.05 12.75
CA PRO A 88 18.27 3.88 13.51
C PRO A 88 17.81 3.89 14.98
N LEU A 89 17.31 5.03 15.48
CA LEU A 89 16.76 5.16 16.84
C LEU A 89 15.27 4.83 16.93
N ASN A 90 14.58 4.73 15.78
CA ASN A 90 13.18 4.31 15.68
C ASN A 90 13.04 3.28 14.54
N PRO A 91 13.51 2.04 14.76
CA PRO A 91 13.50 0.99 13.74
C PRO A 91 12.12 0.37 13.49
N ASP A 92 11.14 0.60 14.37
CA ASP A 92 9.83 -0.06 14.31
C ASP A 92 8.77 0.77 13.55
N ASP A 93 7.97 0.05 12.77
CA ASP A 93 6.72 0.46 12.07
C ASP A 93 6.80 1.55 10.98
N ILE A 94 7.96 2.15 10.75
CA ILE A 94 8.10 3.17 9.69
C ILE A 94 8.55 2.49 8.40
N LYS A 95 7.71 2.55 7.34
CA LYS A 95 8.13 2.18 5.98
C LYS A 95 8.95 3.33 5.37
N TYR A 96 9.84 3.01 4.44
CA TYR A 96 10.77 4.00 3.87
C TYR A 96 10.65 4.09 2.36
N ILE A 97 10.95 5.28 1.82
CA ILE A 97 11.06 5.52 0.39
C ILE A 97 12.38 4.89 -0.09
N SER A 98 12.28 3.97 -1.05
CA SER A 98 13.45 3.37 -1.69
C SER A 98 14.20 4.42 -2.50
N LYS A 99 15.47 4.66 -2.15
CA LYS A 99 16.34 5.61 -2.87
C LYS A 99 16.74 5.11 -4.26
N ASN A 100 16.62 3.80 -4.50
CA ASN A 100 16.87 3.20 -5.81
C ASN A 100 15.60 3.33 -6.66
N GLY A 101 15.43 4.49 -7.30
CA GLY A 101 14.28 4.78 -8.16
C GLY A 101 13.20 5.65 -7.52
N TRP A 102 13.39 6.09 -6.27
CA TRP A 102 12.44 6.91 -5.52
C TRP A 102 11.03 6.30 -5.54
N THR A 103 10.93 5.07 -5.03
CA THR A 103 9.68 4.30 -5.02
C THR A 103 9.21 4.02 -3.60
N ILE A 104 7.90 3.86 -3.44
CA ILE A 104 7.27 3.24 -2.26
C ILE A 104 6.74 1.86 -2.65
N ASP A 105 6.80 0.90 -1.74
CA ASP A 105 6.23 -0.43 -1.94
C ASP A 105 5.02 -0.64 -1.02
N LEU A 106 3.86 -0.86 -1.62
CA LEU A 106 2.62 -1.09 -0.90
C LEU A 106 2.32 -2.58 -0.66
N LYS A 107 3.16 -3.49 -1.15
CA LYS A 107 2.92 -4.94 -1.08
C LYS A 107 2.61 -5.43 0.34
N ASP A 108 3.47 -5.09 1.30
CA ASP A 108 3.28 -5.55 2.69
C ASP A 108 2.08 -4.90 3.34
N ILE A 109 1.83 -3.62 3.07
CA ILE A 109 0.67 -2.90 3.59
C ILE A 109 -0.63 -3.53 3.09
N ILE A 110 -0.73 -3.79 1.78
CA ILE A 110 -1.90 -4.46 1.18
C ILE A 110 -2.11 -5.83 1.84
N LYS A 111 -1.03 -6.57 2.08
CA LYS A 111 -1.09 -7.87 2.77
C LYS A 111 -1.61 -7.72 4.20
N GLU A 112 -1.04 -6.80 4.97
CA GLU A 112 -1.40 -6.51 6.35
C GLU A 112 -2.90 -6.14 6.46
N GLU A 113 -3.38 -5.23 5.62
CA GLU A 113 -4.79 -4.80 5.61
C GLU A 113 -5.75 -5.95 5.27
N ILE A 114 -5.40 -6.80 4.30
CA ILE A 114 -6.21 -7.99 3.98
C ILE A 114 -6.21 -8.99 5.15
N LEU A 115 -5.07 -9.19 5.80
CA LEU A 115 -4.94 -10.10 6.95
C LEU A 115 -5.83 -9.65 8.11
N ILE A 116 -5.81 -8.36 8.46
CA ILE A 116 -6.62 -7.78 9.54
C ILE A 116 -8.11 -8.11 9.29
N GLN A 117 -8.61 -7.84 8.08
CA GLN A 117 -10.01 -8.10 7.71
C GLN A 117 -10.38 -9.59 7.63
N CYS A 118 -9.40 -10.49 7.49
CA CYS A 118 -9.65 -11.93 7.52
C CYS A 118 -9.78 -12.48 8.94
N ILE A 119 -9.05 -11.89 9.89
CA ILE A 119 -8.99 -12.32 11.29
C ILE A 119 -10.10 -11.68 12.13
N ASP A 120 -10.51 -10.45 11.78
CA ASP A 120 -11.74 -9.83 12.28
C ASP A 120 -13.02 -10.58 11.81
#